data_AF-A0A849QQQ8-F1
#
_entry.id   AF-A0A849QQQ8-F1
#
_cell.length_a   1.000
_cell.length_b   1.000
_cell.length_c   1.000
_cell.angle_alpha   90.00
_cell.angle_beta   90.00
_cell.angle_gamma   90.00
#
_symmetry.space_group_name_H-M   'P 1'
#
loop_
_entity.id
_entity.type
_entity.pdbx_description
1 polymer ?
#
loop_
_entity_poly.entity_id
_entity_poly.type
_entity_poly.pdbx_seq_one_letter_code
_entity_poly.pdbx_strand_id
1 'polypeptide(L)'
;MNITDVFLINGQFNWDAVNTISNIILLFILVSITGWYARKQTNLMIKGQMRNKILGEVKDVLTPLIDNLIQEIEAIQNHKIFWHHYTSDVYGFNSGLTRFFYNEQYGSVKFIFSKKINGTLRDVLTKFSELKSMLHSHDSLIDDLNKLYMEIEKEIKIPEIREQLIKMAQEFNREKSATYRLKTEDPYLFFSEYIINIENKIKRNPNSIEPNIDFWEENQEELLKFRHTKNITEISDQIHSKLIQLKEENQTNFKKIEKIREKYRKEYNFTDDELDIFKVSLWQNG
;
A
#
# COMPACT_ATOMS: atom_id res chain seq x y z
N MET A 1 30.11 -60.08 34.22
CA MET A 1 29.31 -59.76 35.42
C MET A 1 27.90 -60.21 35.12
N ASN A 2 27.48 -61.33 35.69
CA ASN A 2 26.19 -61.96 35.35
C ASN A 2 25.05 -61.18 36.05
N ILE A 3 23.91 -61.04 35.37
CA ILE A 3 22.72 -60.32 35.88
C ILE A 3 22.26 -60.92 37.23
N THR A 4 22.51 -62.20 37.47
CA THR A 4 22.21 -62.92 38.71
C THR A 4 22.97 -62.42 39.95
N ASP A 5 24.17 -61.86 39.81
CA ASP A 5 24.96 -61.39 40.96
C ASP A 5 24.50 -60.02 41.49
N VAL A 6 23.68 -59.29 40.71
CA VAL A 6 23.16 -57.96 41.09
C VAL A 6 21.85 -58.08 41.88
N PHE A 7 21.04 -59.12 41.61
CA PHE A 7 19.72 -59.30 42.20
C PHE A 7 19.69 -60.25 43.42
N LEU A 8 20.79 -60.95 43.71
CA LEU A 8 20.91 -61.87 44.85
C LEU A 8 22.15 -61.55 45.69
N ILE A 9 21.94 -61.16 46.96
CA ILE A 9 23.00 -61.08 47.96
C ILE A 9 22.73 -62.21 48.97
N ASN A 10 23.68 -63.13 49.15
CA ASN A 10 23.60 -64.24 50.12
C ASN A 10 22.31 -65.09 50.02
N GLY A 11 21.79 -65.33 48.81
CA GLY A 11 20.60 -66.16 48.60
C GLY A 11 19.25 -65.47 48.91
N GLN A 12 19.25 -64.18 49.26
CA GLN A 12 18.04 -63.36 49.39
C GLN A 12 17.97 -62.30 48.29
N PHE A 13 16.74 -61.98 47.87
CA PHE A 13 16.46 -61.02 46.81
C PHE A 13 16.88 -59.61 47.27
N ASN A 14 17.75 -58.96 46.50
CA ASN A 14 18.27 -57.63 46.82
C ASN A 14 17.25 -56.55 46.46
N TRP A 15 16.27 -56.35 47.33
CA TRP A 15 15.21 -55.36 47.16
C TRP A 15 15.72 -53.93 47.02
N ASP A 16 16.88 -53.60 47.61
CA ASP A 16 17.50 -52.27 47.49
C ASP A 16 18.07 -52.05 46.08
N ALA A 17 18.70 -53.06 45.48
CA ALA A 17 19.12 -52.99 44.08
C ALA A 17 17.93 -52.91 43.13
N VAL A 18 16.86 -53.67 43.38
CA VAL A 18 15.60 -53.60 42.59
C VAL A 18 14.97 -52.22 42.68
N ASN A 19 14.85 -51.64 43.88
CA ASN A 19 14.32 -50.29 44.09
C ASN A 19 15.19 -49.23 43.41
N THR A 20 16.51 -49.35 43.50
CA THR A 20 17.45 -48.43 42.85
C THR A 20 17.33 -48.48 41.34
N ILE A 21 17.29 -49.69 40.75
CA ILE A 21 17.12 -49.88 39.30
C ILE A 21 15.75 -49.38 38.85
N SER A 22 14.69 -49.67 39.60
CA SER A 22 13.33 -49.19 39.30
C SER A 22 13.26 -47.66 39.33
N ASN A 23 13.85 -47.02 40.34
CA ASN A 23 13.92 -45.56 40.44
C ASN A 23 14.73 -44.94 39.29
N ILE A 24 15.85 -45.57 38.88
CA ILE A 24 16.64 -45.11 37.73
C ILE A 24 15.82 -45.21 36.44
N ILE A 25 15.10 -46.32 36.22
CA ILE A 25 14.23 -46.51 35.06
C ILE A 25 13.09 -45.48 35.06
N LEU A 26 12.44 -45.27 36.20
CA LEU A 26 11.37 -44.26 36.35
C LEU A 26 11.90 -42.85 36.08
N LEU A 27 13.07 -42.50 36.60
CA LEU A 27 13.71 -41.22 36.34
C LEU A 27 14.06 -41.05 34.86
N PHE A 28 14.56 -42.11 34.21
CA PHE A 28 14.89 -42.09 32.78
C PHE A 28 13.65 -41.95 31.90
N ILE A 29 12.55 -42.65 32.24
CA ILE A 29 11.24 -42.51 31.57
C ILE A 29 10.73 -41.08 31.73
N LEU A 30 10.78 -40.55 32.96
CA LEU A 30 10.34 -39.18 33.25
C LEU A 30 11.14 -38.16 32.44
N VAL A 31 12.48 -38.24 32.47
CA VAL A 31 13.36 -37.35 31.69
C VAL A 31 13.10 -37.46 30.19
N SER A 32 12.87 -38.67 29.68
CA SER A 32 12.58 -38.90 28.26
C SER A 32 11.24 -38.28 27.84
N ILE A 33 10.19 -38.43 28.65
CA ILE A 33 8.87 -37.84 28.40
C ILE A 33 8.95 -36.32 28.50
N THR A 34 9.60 -35.77 29.52
CA THR A 34 9.77 -34.32 29.70
C THR A 34 10.57 -33.72 28.55
N GLY A 35 11.67 -34.36 28.13
CA GLY A 35 12.47 -33.92 26.98
C GLY A 35 11.70 -33.96 25.66
N TRP A 36 10.90 -35.00 25.44
CA TRP A 36 10.02 -35.10 24.27
C TRP A 36 8.95 -34.00 24.27
N TYR A 37 8.32 -33.74 25.42
CA TYR A 37 7.31 -32.70 25.57
C TYR A 37 7.90 -31.31 25.34
N ALA A 38 9.06 -31.02 25.92
CA ALA A 38 9.79 -29.77 25.71
C ALA A 38 10.12 -29.57 24.23
N ARG A 39 10.64 -30.61 23.54
CA ARG A 39 10.92 -30.56 22.10
C ARG A 39 9.67 -30.30 21.26
N LYS A 40 8.55 -30.95 21.61
CA LYS A 40 7.25 -30.73 20.95
C LYS A 40 6.76 -29.30 21.15
N GLN A 41 6.88 -28.75 22.35
CA GLN A 41 6.47 -27.38 22.68
C GLN A 41 7.33 -26.34 21.94
N THR A 42 8.65 -26.52 21.89
CA THR A 42 9.56 -25.65 21.13
C THR A 42 9.22 -25.65 19.64
N ASN A 43 8.94 -26.81 19.05
CA ASN A 43 8.55 -26.91 17.64
C ASN A 43 7.22 -26.19 17.35
N LEU A 44 6.23 -26.29 18.25
CA LEU A 44 4.96 -25.57 18.12
C LEU A 44 5.16 -24.05 18.24
N MET A 45 6.03 -23.62 19.15
CA MET A 45 6.37 -22.19 19.32
C MET A 45 7.06 -21.63 18.08
N ILE A 46 8.04 -22.34 17.51
CA ILE A 46 8.74 -21.93 16.28
C ILE A 46 7.75 -21.84 15.11
N LYS A 47 6.86 -22.84 14.96
CA LYS A 47 5.80 -22.81 13.94
C LYS A 47 4.85 -21.62 14.14
N GLY A 48 4.45 -21.33 15.36
CA GLY A 48 3.61 -20.17 15.69
C GLY A 48 4.30 -18.83 15.39
N GLN A 49 5.59 -18.70 15.74
CA GLN A 49 6.38 -17.51 15.43
C GLN A 49 6.53 -17.31 13.92
N MET A 50 6.80 -18.39 13.17
CA MET A 50 6.90 -18.34 11.72
C MET A 50 5.56 -17.95 11.09
N ARG A 51 4.45 -18.56 11.54
CA ARG A 51 3.10 -18.20 11.08
C ARG A 51 2.80 -16.72 11.32
N ASN A 52 3.13 -16.19 12.50
CA ASN A 52 2.93 -14.77 12.81
C ASN A 52 3.81 -13.85 11.96
N LYS A 53 5.05 -14.26 11.67
CA LYS A 53 5.94 -13.53 10.77
C LYS A 53 5.36 -13.45 9.36
N ILE A 54 4.94 -14.59 8.81
CA ILE A 54 4.33 -14.64 7.47
C ILE A 54 3.00 -13.86 7.45
N LEU A 55 2.20 -13.92 8.51
CA LEU A 55 0.99 -13.11 8.63
C LEU A 55 1.32 -11.61 8.56
N GLY A 56 2.40 -11.17 9.22
CA GLY A 56 2.92 -9.81 9.10
C GLY A 56 3.36 -9.47 7.68
N GLU A 57 4.04 -10.37 6.98
CA GLU A 57 4.42 -10.17 5.56
C GLU A 57 3.19 -10.01 4.65
N VAL A 58 2.13 -10.79 4.87
CA VAL A 58 0.89 -10.64 4.11
C VAL A 58 0.22 -9.30 4.43
N LYS A 59 0.01 -9.01 5.72
CA LYS A 59 -0.73 -7.82 6.18
C LYS A 59 -0.01 -6.51 5.90
N ASP A 60 1.28 -6.47 6.16
CA ASP A 60 2.04 -5.21 6.16
C ASP A 60 2.63 -4.89 4.78
N VAL A 61 2.69 -5.87 3.87
CA VAL A 61 3.34 -5.71 2.56
C VAL A 61 2.46 -6.16 1.40
N LEU A 62 2.05 -7.44 1.36
CA LEU A 62 1.35 -7.99 0.18
C LEU A 62 -0.05 -7.41 0.00
N THR A 63 -0.83 -7.29 1.08
CA THR A 63 -2.19 -6.72 1.03
C THR A 63 -2.16 -5.23 0.63
N PRO A 64 -1.35 -4.35 1.24
CA PRO A 64 -1.24 -2.96 0.82
C PRO A 64 -0.78 -2.77 -0.64
N LEU A 65 0.11 -3.64 -1.14
CA LEU A 65 0.50 -3.65 -2.55
C LEU A 65 -0.67 -4.01 -3.46
N ILE A 66 -1.41 -5.06 -3.13
CA ILE A 66 -2.61 -5.47 -3.88
C ILE A 66 -3.63 -4.34 -3.92
N ASP A 67 -3.93 -3.74 -2.77
CA ASP A 67 -4.94 -2.69 -2.66
C ASP A 67 -4.55 -1.44 -3.48
N ASN A 68 -3.28 -1.03 -3.44
CA ASN A 68 -2.79 0.05 -4.29
C ASN A 68 -2.93 -0.28 -5.77
N LEU A 69 -2.48 -1.47 -6.19
CA LEU A 69 -2.54 -1.87 -7.59
C LEU A 69 -3.99 -1.90 -8.11
N ILE A 70 -4.95 -2.37 -7.31
CA ILE A 70 -6.37 -2.35 -7.66
C ILE A 70 -6.85 -0.91 -7.84
N GLN A 71 -6.61 -0.04 -6.84
CA GLN A 71 -7.02 1.37 -6.89
C GLN A 71 -6.42 2.08 -8.11
N GLU A 72 -5.16 1.79 -8.41
CA GLU A 72 -4.43 2.38 -9.53
C GLU A 72 -5.01 1.93 -10.89
N ILE A 73 -5.27 0.62 -11.04
CA ILE A 73 -5.93 0.07 -12.23
C ILE A 73 -7.32 0.69 -12.41
N GLU A 74 -8.11 0.78 -11.34
CA GLU A 74 -9.45 1.37 -11.37
C GLU A 74 -9.41 2.86 -11.72
N ALA A 75 -8.45 3.61 -11.18
CA ALA A 75 -8.27 5.02 -11.49
C ALA A 75 -7.95 5.23 -12.97
N ILE A 76 -7.05 4.42 -13.54
CA ILE A 76 -6.71 4.49 -14.97
C ILE A 76 -7.91 4.07 -15.84
N GLN A 77 -8.59 2.97 -15.50
CA GLN A 77 -9.74 2.46 -16.27
C GLN A 77 -10.92 3.43 -16.29
N ASN A 78 -11.15 4.14 -15.19
CA ASN A 78 -12.29 5.04 -15.05
C ASN A 78 -11.93 6.49 -15.41
N HIS A 79 -10.74 6.76 -15.93
CA HIS A 79 -10.23 8.11 -16.20
C HIS A 79 -10.33 9.02 -14.96
N LYS A 80 -10.05 8.49 -13.77
CA LYS A 80 -10.06 9.23 -12.50
C LYS A 80 -8.64 9.50 -12.03
N ILE A 81 -7.84 10.04 -12.95
CA ILE A 81 -6.42 10.29 -12.69
C ILE A 81 -6.30 11.70 -12.15
N PHE A 82 -5.87 11.79 -10.90
CA PHE A 82 -5.55 13.05 -10.26
C PHE A 82 -4.06 13.14 -9.97
N TRP A 83 -3.44 14.15 -10.56
CA TRP A 83 -2.04 14.45 -10.51
C TRP A 83 -1.78 15.60 -9.53
N HIS A 84 -1.27 15.28 -8.35
CA HIS A 84 -1.04 16.28 -7.31
C HIS A 84 0.44 16.63 -7.21
N HIS A 85 0.82 17.88 -7.52
CA HIS A 85 2.12 18.41 -7.11
C HIS A 85 1.96 19.08 -5.74
N TYR A 86 2.31 18.35 -4.66
CA TYR A 86 2.26 18.77 -3.25
C TYR A 86 0.88 19.28 -2.73
N THR A 87 0.45 18.73 -1.58
CA THR A 87 -0.64 19.21 -0.68
C THR A 87 -2.10 18.81 -0.94
N SER A 88 -2.51 17.61 -0.55
CA SER A 88 -3.65 17.34 0.36
C SER A 88 -4.12 15.88 0.23
N ASP A 89 -4.92 15.45 1.20
CA ASP A 89 -5.28 14.08 1.56
C ASP A 89 -6.23 13.37 0.57
N VAL A 90 -6.16 13.70 -0.72
CA VAL A 90 -6.98 13.10 -1.78
C VAL A 90 -6.11 12.32 -2.73
N TYR A 91 -6.37 11.02 -2.77
CA TYR A 91 -5.84 9.98 -3.67
C TYR A 91 -5.30 10.52 -5.00
N GLY A 92 -4.00 10.76 -5.04
CA GLY A 92 -3.24 11.06 -6.25
C GLY A 92 -2.09 10.09 -6.41
N PHE A 93 -1.63 9.87 -7.64
CA PHE A 93 -0.48 9.03 -8.01
C PHE A 93 0.85 9.66 -7.54
N ASN A 94 1.02 9.87 -6.23
CA ASN A 94 2.11 10.66 -5.68
C ASN A 94 3.31 9.81 -5.20
N SER A 95 3.25 8.49 -5.30
CA SER A 95 4.38 7.65 -4.90
C SER A 95 4.35 6.33 -5.63
N GLY A 96 5.41 6.04 -6.40
CA GLY A 96 5.63 4.68 -6.89
C GLY A 96 5.63 3.66 -5.74
N LEU A 97 5.36 2.39 -6.06
CA LEU A 97 5.14 1.34 -5.05
C LEU A 97 6.31 1.15 -4.08
N THR A 98 7.55 1.49 -4.46
CA THR A 98 8.66 1.50 -3.49
C THR A 98 8.48 2.66 -2.51
N ARG A 99 8.21 3.87 -3.02
CA ARG A 99 8.06 5.10 -2.21
C ARG A 99 6.89 5.00 -1.23
N PHE A 100 5.87 4.20 -1.54
CA PHE A 100 4.78 3.85 -0.62
C PHE A 100 5.30 3.31 0.73
N PHE A 101 6.40 2.55 0.72
CA PHE A 101 6.94 1.92 1.93
C PHE A 101 8.09 2.67 2.62
N TYR A 102 8.76 3.59 1.94
CA TYR A 102 9.94 4.31 2.47
C TYR A 102 9.63 5.73 2.96
N ASN A 103 8.35 6.09 3.10
CA ASN A 103 7.96 7.49 3.19
C ASN A 103 8.17 8.12 4.59
N GLU A 104 9.40 8.56 4.89
CA GLU A 104 9.69 9.54 5.96
C GLU A 104 9.62 11.01 5.45
N GLN A 105 9.66 11.24 4.14
CA GLN A 105 9.84 12.58 3.53
C GLN A 105 8.52 13.33 3.29
N TYR A 106 7.39 12.63 3.14
CA TYR A 106 6.05 13.24 3.04
C TYR A 106 5.30 13.02 4.36
N GLY A 107 5.43 13.99 5.27
CA GLY A 107 4.89 13.96 6.64
C GLY A 107 3.37 13.78 6.79
N SER A 108 2.60 13.66 5.70
CA SER A 108 1.14 13.46 5.70
C SER A 108 0.69 12.00 5.53
N VAL A 109 1.46 11.10 4.91
CA VAL A 109 1.12 9.65 4.83
C VAL A 109 1.65 8.87 6.04
N LYS A 110 2.12 9.60 7.06
CA LYS A 110 2.62 9.06 8.34
C LYS A 110 1.55 8.30 9.13
N PHE A 111 0.28 8.46 8.76
CA PHE A 111 -0.86 7.93 9.51
C PHE A 111 -1.23 6.47 9.22
N ILE A 112 -0.76 5.86 8.14
CA ILE A 112 -1.20 4.50 7.77
C ILE A 112 -0.15 3.43 8.11
N PHE A 113 1.14 3.79 8.17
CA PHE A 113 2.21 2.81 8.14
C PHE A 113 3.28 3.07 9.22
N SER A 114 3.26 2.23 10.26
CA SER A 114 4.19 2.32 11.40
C SER A 114 5.64 2.02 10.99
N LYS A 115 6.62 2.61 11.69
CA LYS A 115 8.08 2.42 11.52
C LYS A 115 8.59 0.96 11.39
N LYS A 116 7.77 -0.06 11.66
CA LYS A 116 8.12 -1.50 11.57
C LYS A 116 8.20 -2.05 10.14
N ILE A 117 7.66 -1.35 9.15
CA ILE A 117 7.46 -1.88 7.79
C ILE A 117 8.75 -2.11 7.02
N ASN A 118 9.82 -1.36 7.33
CA ASN A 118 11.12 -1.51 6.66
C ASN A 118 11.74 -2.91 6.82
N GLY A 119 11.55 -3.56 7.97
CA GLY A 119 12.06 -4.92 8.21
C GLY A 119 11.28 -5.97 7.42
N THR A 120 9.95 -5.92 7.52
CA THR A 120 9.05 -6.87 6.85
C THR A 120 9.15 -6.76 5.33
N LEU A 121 9.17 -5.54 4.77
CA LEU A 121 9.36 -5.33 3.34
C LEU A 121 10.68 -5.91 2.87
N ARG A 122 11.78 -5.62 3.58
CA ARG A 122 13.10 -6.16 3.22
C ARG A 122 13.10 -7.68 3.19
N ASP A 123 12.45 -8.32 4.16
CA ASP A 123 12.33 -9.77 4.22
C ASP A 123 11.54 -10.31 3.00
N VAL A 124 10.41 -9.69 2.66
CA VAL A 124 9.61 -10.06 1.48
C VAL A 124 10.42 -9.90 0.18
N LEU A 125 11.09 -8.76 -0.01
CA LEU A 125 11.91 -8.50 -1.20
C LEU A 125 13.17 -9.39 -1.27
N THR A 126 13.65 -9.88 -0.14
CA THR A 126 14.76 -10.86 -0.11
C THR A 126 14.26 -12.24 -0.53
N LYS A 127 13.05 -12.64 -0.09
CA LYS A 127 12.43 -13.92 -0.47
C LYS A 127 11.95 -13.96 -1.92
N PHE A 128 11.41 -12.85 -2.40
CA PHE A 128 10.86 -12.69 -3.73
C PHE A 128 11.59 -11.55 -4.43
N SER A 129 12.82 -11.83 -4.86
CA SER A 129 13.70 -10.82 -5.47
C SER A 129 13.12 -10.25 -6.77
N GLU A 130 12.26 -11.00 -7.45
CA GLU A 130 11.50 -10.53 -8.61
C GLU A 130 10.54 -9.39 -8.29
N LEU A 131 10.08 -9.25 -7.04
CA LEU A 131 9.26 -8.11 -6.64
C LEU A 131 10.08 -6.82 -6.66
N LYS A 132 11.39 -6.87 -6.39
CA LYS A 132 12.21 -5.66 -6.38
C LYS A 132 12.30 -5.00 -7.77
N SER A 133 12.60 -5.80 -8.81
CA SER A 133 12.65 -5.28 -10.17
C SER A 133 11.29 -4.80 -10.66
N MET A 134 10.23 -5.49 -10.24
CA MET A 134 8.85 -5.13 -10.52
C MET A 134 8.47 -3.77 -9.92
N LEU A 135 8.77 -3.53 -8.64
CA LEU A 135 8.52 -2.25 -7.99
C LEU A 135 9.33 -1.12 -8.64
N HIS A 136 10.57 -1.38 -9.07
CA HIS A 136 11.38 -0.39 -9.77
C HIS A 136 10.86 -0.05 -11.18
N SER A 137 10.34 -1.04 -11.91
CA SER A 137 9.72 -0.81 -13.23
C SER A 137 8.49 0.12 -13.08
N HIS A 138 7.64 -0.19 -12.10
CA HIS A 138 6.49 0.64 -11.75
C HIS A 138 6.90 2.08 -11.39
N ASP A 139 7.86 2.22 -10.46
CA ASP A 139 8.34 3.54 -10.04
C ASP A 139 8.88 4.36 -11.22
N SER A 140 9.54 3.71 -12.19
CA SER A 140 10.06 4.37 -13.38
C SER A 140 8.94 4.89 -14.30
N LEU A 141 7.86 4.12 -14.47
CA LEU A 141 6.69 4.58 -15.23
C LEU A 141 6.02 5.77 -14.55
N ILE A 142 5.90 5.73 -13.23
CA ILE A 142 5.39 6.85 -12.44
C ILE A 142 6.30 8.07 -12.60
N ASP A 143 7.62 7.92 -12.49
CA ASP A 143 8.56 9.04 -12.66
C ASP A 143 8.50 9.68 -14.04
N ASP A 144 8.28 8.89 -15.08
CA ASP A 144 8.12 9.44 -16.42
C ASP A 144 6.77 10.15 -16.59
N LEU A 145 5.68 9.62 -16.02
CA LEU A 145 4.41 10.35 -15.95
C LEU A 145 4.58 11.68 -15.21
N ASN A 146 5.34 11.69 -14.10
CA ASN A 146 5.65 12.92 -13.37
C ASN A 146 6.28 13.98 -14.28
N LYS A 147 7.29 13.59 -15.07
CA LYS A 147 7.96 14.52 -15.98
C LYS A 147 6.99 15.10 -17.01
N LEU A 148 6.13 14.27 -17.60
CA LEU A 148 5.16 14.72 -18.61
C LEU A 148 4.14 15.70 -18.03
N TYR A 149 3.58 15.43 -16.85
CA TYR A 149 2.68 16.37 -16.19
C TYR A 149 3.38 17.67 -15.80
N MET A 150 4.66 17.61 -15.37
CA MET A 150 5.47 18.81 -15.11
C MET A 150 5.73 19.63 -16.39
N GLU A 151 5.83 19.00 -17.56
CA GLU A 151 5.99 19.70 -18.83
C GLU A 151 4.70 20.45 -19.21
N ILE A 152 3.53 19.82 -19.06
CA ILE A 152 2.23 20.51 -19.21
C ILE A 152 2.16 21.70 -18.24
N GLU A 153 2.51 21.48 -16.98
CA GLU A 153 2.51 22.52 -15.95
C GLU A 153 3.38 23.72 -16.36
N LYS A 154 4.59 23.48 -16.87
CA LYS A 154 5.49 24.56 -17.33
C LYS A 154 4.92 25.36 -18.50
N GLU A 155 4.22 24.72 -19.41
CA GLU A 155 3.60 25.42 -20.55
C GLU A 155 2.42 26.29 -20.14
N ILE A 156 1.61 25.84 -19.18
CA ILE A 156 0.41 26.58 -18.79
C ILE A 156 0.67 27.60 -17.68
N LYS A 157 1.67 27.38 -16.81
CA LYS A 157 1.99 28.29 -15.70
C LYS A 157 2.91 29.43 -16.13
N ILE A 158 2.56 30.10 -17.21
CA ILE A 158 3.24 31.32 -17.69
C ILE A 158 2.52 32.58 -17.19
N PRO A 159 3.24 33.72 -17.05
CA PRO A 159 2.66 34.97 -16.54
C PRO A 159 1.40 35.43 -17.27
N GLU A 160 1.36 35.27 -18.59
CA GLU A 160 0.26 35.71 -19.44
C GLU A 160 -1.05 34.98 -19.11
N ILE A 161 -0.99 33.65 -18.98
CA ILE A 161 -2.15 32.82 -18.61
C ILE A 161 -2.56 33.10 -17.17
N ARG A 162 -1.59 33.32 -16.28
CA ARG A 162 -1.85 33.70 -14.89
C ARG A 162 -2.65 35.00 -14.80
N GLU A 163 -2.24 36.03 -15.55
CA GLU A 163 -2.96 37.32 -15.59
C GLU A 163 -4.36 37.18 -16.17
N GLN A 164 -4.52 36.34 -17.21
CA GLN A 164 -5.84 36.06 -17.80
C GLN A 164 -6.77 35.39 -16.78
N LEU A 165 -6.28 34.38 -16.06
CA LEU A 165 -7.05 33.71 -14.99
C LEU A 165 -7.47 34.67 -13.87
N ILE A 166 -6.58 35.57 -13.44
CA ILE A 166 -6.91 36.58 -12.42
C ILE A 166 -8.04 37.49 -12.92
N LYS A 167 -7.98 37.95 -14.17
CA LYS A 167 -9.04 38.77 -14.76
C LYS A 167 -10.37 38.02 -14.82
N MET A 168 -10.35 36.76 -15.27
CA MET A 168 -11.56 35.92 -15.32
C MET A 168 -12.15 35.72 -13.92
N ALA A 169 -11.33 35.46 -12.90
CA ALA A 169 -11.78 35.32 -11.52
C ALA A 169 -12.38 36.62 -10.96
N GLN A 170 -11.79 37.77 -11.29
CA GLN A 170 -12.31 39.09 -10.92
C GLN A 170 -13.64 39.40 -11.59
N GLU A 171 -13.77 39.08 -12.88
CA GLU A 171 -15.02 39.22 -13.64
C GLU A 171 -16.12 38.34 -13.04
N PHE A 172 -15.83 37.07 -12.79
CA PHE A 172 -16.75 36.15 -12.11
C PHE A 172 -17.20 36.69 -10.75
N ASN A 173 -16.29 37.24 -9.94
CA ASN A 173 -16.60 37.76 -8.61
C ASN A 173 -17.40 39.08 -8.61
N ARG A 174 -17.35 39.87 -9.70
CA ARG A 174 -17.91 41.23 -9.77
C ARG A 174 -19.41 41.28 -9.48
N GLU A 175 -20.15 40.28 -9.97
CA GLU A 175 -21.61 40.22 -9.87
C GLU A 175 -22.12 39.32 -8.74
N LYS A 176 -21.21 38.64 -8.01
CA LYS A 176 -21.57 37.65 -7.00
C LYS A 176 -21.52 38.23 -5.58
N SER A 177 -22.34 37.69 -4.69
CA SER A 177 -22.35 38.06 -3.26
C SER A 177 -21.09 37.58 -2.54
N ALA A 178 -20.74 38.22 -1.42
CA ALA A 178 -19.52 37.90 -0.67
C ALA A 178 -19.44 36.41 -0.25
N THR A 179 -20.58 35.76 0.00
CA THR A 179 -20.65 34.33 0.37
C THR A 179 -20.45 33.37 -0.80
N TYR A 180 -20.54 33.86 -2.04
CA TYR A 180 -20.49 33.07 -3.27
C TYR A 180 -19.25 33.38 -4.12
N ARG A 181 -18.44 34.37 -3.75
CA ARG A 181 -17.19 34.68 -4.46
C ARG A 181 -16.15 33.59 -4.27
N LEU A 182 -15.26 33.46 -5.24
CA LEU A 182 -14.00 32.74 -5.09
C LEU A 182 -13.24 33.35 -3.90
N LYS A 183 -12.92 32.53 -2.89
CA LYS A 183 -12.25 32.99 -1.67
C LYS A 183 -10.83 33.49 -1.91
N THR A 184 -10.21 33.03 -3.00
CA THR A 184 -8.86 33.39 -3.40
C THR A 184 -8.90 33.73 -4.88
N GLU A 185 -8.34 34.86 -5.26
CA GLU A 185 -8.01 35.16 -6.67
C GLU A 185 -6.71 34.45 -7.09
N ASP A 186 -6.22 33.49 -6.30
CA ASP A 186 -5.03 32.73 -6.63
C ASP A 186 -5.35 31.68 -7.71
N PRO A 187 -4.82 31.84 -8.94
CA PRO A 187 -5.08 30.93 -10.04
C PRO A 187 -4.39 29.56 -9.88
N TYR A 188 -3.49 29.40 -8.91
CA TYR A 188 -2.73 28.16 -8.73
C TYR A 188 -3.63 26.93 -8.55
N LEU A 189 -4.76 27.07 -7.84
CA LEU A 189 -5.75 26.00 -7.67
C LEU A 189 -6.32 25.54 -9.01
N PHE A 190 -6.64 26.48 -9.91
CA PHE A 190 -7.25 26.17 -11.21
C PHE A 190 -6.28 25.47 -12.16
N PHE A 191 -5.01 25.86 -12.11
CA PHE A 191 -3.96 25.15 -12.84
C PHE A 191 -3.86 23.69 -12.39
N SER A 192 -3.74 23.44 -11.08
CA SER A 192 -3.52 22.10 -10.55
C SER A 192 -4.77 21.22 -10.61
N GLU A 193 -5.94 21.74 -10.25
CA GLU A 193 -7.13 20.89 -10.06
C GLU A 193 -7.92 20.67 -11.34
N TYR A 194 -7.92 21.64 -12.27
CA TYR A 194 -8.84 21.64 -13.40
C TYR A 194 -8.14 21.59 -14.76
N ILE A 195 -7.10 22.41 -14.94
CA ILE A 195 -6.41 22.50 -16.24
C ILE A 195 -5.46 21.31 -16.44
N ILE A 196 -4.63 20.96 -15.46
CA ILE A 196 -3.71 19.81 -15.58
C ILE A 196 -4.50 18.48 -15.52
N ASN A 197 -5.47 18.40 -14.61
CA ASN A 197 -6.20 17.18 -14.25
C ASN A 197 -7.56 17.03 -14.95
N ILE A 198 -7.58 17.26 -16.26
CA ILE A 198 -8.83 17.26 -17.05
C ILE A 198 -9.64 15.95 -16.96
N GLU A 199 -8.98 14.82 -16.72
CA GLU A 199 -9.66 13.52 -16.60
C GLU A 199 -10.45 13.41 -15.29
N ASN A 200 -9.99 14.05 -14.22
CA ASN A 200 -10.65 13.96 -12.92
C ASN A 200 -11.93 14.83 -12.89
N LYS A 201 -13.08 14.18 -13.06
CA LYS A 201 -14.38 14.84 -12.86
C LYS A 201 -14.60 15.16 -11.39
N ILE A 202 -14.51 16.44 -11.04
CA ILE A 202 -14.90 16.94 -9.72
C ILE A 202 -16.41 16.77 -9.56
N LYS A 203 -16.82 16.16 -8.45
CA LYS A 203 -18.24 15.92 -8.14
C LYS A 203 -18.77 17.08 -7.32
N ARG A 204 -19.83 17.71 -7.81
CA ARG A 204 -20.61 18.69 -7.06
C ARG A 204 -21.34 18.03 -5.90
N ASN A 205 -21.29 18.63 -4.72
CA ASN A 205 -22.22 18.30 -3.65
C ASN A 205 -23.50 19.14 -3.86
N PRO A 206 -24.66 18.50 -4.10
CA PRO A 206 -25.87 19.21 -4.55
C PRO A 206 -26.39 20.27 -3.59
N ASN A 207 -25.97 20.25 -2.32
CA ASN A 207 -26.45 21.16 -1.28
C ASN A 207 -25.39 22.15 -0.79
N SER A 208 -24.25 22.28 -1.47
CA SER A 208 -23.19 23.23 -1.12
C SER A 208 -22.98 24.31 -2.16
N ILE A 209 -22.61 25.50 -1.69
CA ILE A 209 -22.09 26.57 -2.52
C ILE A 209 -20.63 26.21 -2.86
N GLU A 210 -20.34 25.99 -4.14
CA GLU A 210 -19.01 25.56 -4.63
C GLU A 210 -18.50 26.50 -5.74
N PRO A 211 -18.10 27.74 -5.39
CA PRO A 211 -17.77 28.77 -6.37
C PRO A 211 -16.62 28.37 -7.33
N ASN A 212 -15.71 27.50 -6.89
CA ASN A 212 -14.63 26.99 -7.74
C ASN A 212 -15.17 26.09 -8.86
N ILE A 213 -16.17 25.25 -8.57
CA ILE A 213 -16.83 24.40 -9.56
C ILE A 213 -17.68 25.25 -10.49
N ASP A 214 -18.44 26.20 -9.94
CA ASP A 214 -19.25 27.11 -10.74
C ASP A 214 -18.37 27.96 -11.68
N PHE A 215 -17.25 28.50 -11.19
CA PHE A 215 -16.27 29.20 -12.03
C PHE A 215 -15.71 28.32 -13.14
N TRP A 216 -15.31 27.09 -12.81
CA TRP A 216 -14.83 26.14 -13.81
C TRP A 216 -15.88 25.85 -14.87
N GLU A 217 -17.11 25.53 -14.49
CA GLU A 217 -18.20 25.21 -15.41
C GLU A 217 -18.58 26.40 -16.31
N GLU A 218 -18.62 27.62 -15.75
CA GLU A 218 -18.89 28.84 -16.52
C GLU A 218 -17.77 29.19 -17.52
N ASN A 219 -16.51 28.82 -17.22
CA ASN A 219 -15.33 29.24 -17.99
C ASN A 219 -14.60 28.09 -18.69
N GLN A 220 -15.13 26.87 -18.63
CA GLN A 220 -14.43 25.65 -19.02
C GLN A 220 -13.84 25.72 -20.43
N GLU A 221 -14.63 26.19 -21.41
CA GLU A 221 -14.19 26.28 -22.80
C GLU A 221 -12.97 27.20 -22.99
N GLU A 222 -12.95 28.33 -22.28
CA GLU A 222 -11.83 29.29 -22.37
C GLU A 222 -10.60 28.75 -21.64
N LEU A 223 -10.78 28.16 -20.46
CA LEU A 223 -9.70 27.57 -19.67
C LEU A 223 -9.01 26.42 -20.39
N LEU A 224 -9.77 25.61 -21.14
CA LEU A 224 -9.22 24.49 -21.90
C LEU A 224 -8.40 24.95 -23.12
N LYS A 225 -8.59 26.19 -23.62
CA LYS A 225 -7.74 26.74 -24.69
C LYS A 225 -6.28 26.86 -24.28
N PHE A 226 -5.97 26.98 -22.99
CA PHE A 226 -4.60 26.98 -22.50
C PHE A 226 -3.86 25.66 -22.81
N ARG A 227 -4.59 24.57 -23.06
CA ARG A 227 -4.04 23.28 -23.46
C ARG A 227 -3.95 23.09 -24.98
N HIS A 228 -4.48 24.02 -25.78
CA HIS A 228 -4.52 23.90 -27.24
C HIS A 228 -3.18 24.28 -27.89
N THR A 229 -2.08 23.78 -27.33
CA THR A 229 -0.76 23.84 -27.96
C THR A 229 -0.45 22.50 -28.61
N LYS A 230 0.35 22.54 -29.69
CA LYS A 230 0.83 21.32 -30.33
C LYS A 230 1.62 20.44 -29.35
N ASN A 231 2.43 21.06 -28.50
CA ASN A 231 3.27 20.37 -27.53
C ASN A 231 2.44 19.68 -26.42
N ILE A 232 1.43 20.35 -25.85
CA ILE A 232 0.54 19.73 -24.85
C ILE A 232 -0.25 18.57 -25.46
N THR A 233 -0.65 18.66 -26.73
CA THR A 233 -1.30 17.54 -27.43
C THR A 233 -0.36 16.34 -27.52
N GLU A 234 0.88 16.54 -27.99
CA GLU A 234 1.89 15.49 -28.10
C GLU A 234 2.25 14.89 -26.72
N ILE A 235 2.33 15.71 -25.67
CA ILE A 235 2.56 15.25 -24.28
C ILE A 235 1.34 14.45 -23.77
N SER A 236 0.12 14.88 -24.08
CA SER A 236 -1.11 14.18 -23.65
C SER A 236 -1.20 12.78 -24.28
N ASP A 237 -0.81 12.63 -25.54
CA ASP A 237 -0.72 11.30 -26.19
C ASP A 237 0.33 10.40 -25.53
N GLN A 238 1.48 10.97 -25.12
CA GLN A 238 2.51 10.26 -24.38
C GLN A 238 2.02 9.82 -22.99
N ILE A 239 1.29 10.70 -22.28
CA ILE A 239 0.66 10.37 -20.99
C ILE A 239 -0.29 9.20 -21.19
N HIS A 240 -1.19 9.27 -22.17
CA HIS A 240 -2.14 8.19 -22.47
C HIS A 240 -1.43 6.85 -22.72
N SER A 241 -0.39 6.85 -23.56
CA SER A 241 0.42 5.66 -23.84
C SER A 241 1.08 5.09 -22.58
N LYS A 242 1.66 5.95 -21.71
CA LYS A 242 2.27 5.51 -20.46
C LYS A 242 1.26 5.01 -19.43
N LEU A 243 0.05 5.58 -19.38
CA LEU A 243 -1.01 5.08 -18.52
C LEU A 243 -1.50 3.69 -18.94
N ILE A 244 -1.54 3.40 -20.24
CA ILE A 244 -1.81 2.04 -20.74
C ILE A 244 -0.71 1.08 -20.27
N GLN A 245 0.57 1.45 -20.46
CA GLN A 245 1.70 0.63 -20.01
C GLN A 245 1.66 0.38 -18.50
N LEU A 246 1.40 1.42 -17.71
CA LEU A 246 1.27 1.35 -16.25
C LEU A 246 0.14 0.41 -15.83
N LYS A 247 -1.02 0.50 -16.47
CA LYS A 247 -2.14 -0.40 -16.22
C LYS A 247 -1.79 -1.87 -16.52
N GLU A 248 -1.17 -2.13 -17.66
CA GLU A 248 -0.74 -3.49 -18.04
C GLU A 248 0.29 -4.07 -17.07
N GLU A 249 1.24 -3.24 -16.66
CA GLU A 249 2.22 -3.59 -15.65
C GLU A 249 1.54 -3.85 -14.30
N ASN A 250 0.63 -2.98 -13.85
CA ASN A 250 -0.10 -3.14 -12.60
C ASN A 250 -0.92 -4.43 -12.58
N GLN A 251 -1.59 -4.78 -13.68
CA GLN A 251 -2.33 -6.04 -13.81
C GLN A 251 -1.40 -7.26 -13.72
N THR A 252 -0.21 -7.16 -14.30
CA THR A 252 0.81 -8.22 -14.22
C THR A 252 1.34 -8.36 -12.80
N ASN A 253 1.61 -7.24 -12.14
CA ASN A 253 2.14 -7.17 -10.78
C ASN A 253 1.13 -7.69 -9.77
N PHE A 254 -0.13 -7.30 -9.92
CA PHE A 254 -1.26 -7.78 -9.11
C PHE A 254 -1.34 -9.30 -9.14
N LYS A 255 -1.35 -9.92 -10.33
CA LYS A 255 -1.41 -11.38 -10.48
C LYS A 255 -0.23 -12.10 -9.82
N LYS A 256 0.96 -11.49 -9.80
CA LYS A 256 2.15 -12.07 -9.16
C LYS A 256 2.04 -12.01 -7.63
N ILE A 257 1.70 -10.84 -7.08
CA ILE A 257 1.58 -10.64 -5.64
C ILE A 257 0.41 -11.46 -5.07
N GLU A 258 -0.71 -11.54 -5.80
CA GLU A 258 -1.86 -12.36 -5.42
C GLU A 258 -1.49 -13.85 -5.35
N LYS A 259 -0.72 -14.37 -6.32
CA LYS A 259 -0.21 -15.76 -6.28
C LYS A 259 0.69 -16.00 -5.06
N ILE A 260 1.52 -15.04 -4.68
CA ILE A 260 2.37 -15.14 -3.48
C ILE A 260 1.50 -15.16 -2.22
N ARG A 261 0.54 -14.23 -2.11
CA ARG A 261 -0.42 -14.17 -0.99
C ARG A 261 -1.22 -15.47 -0.88
N GLU A 262 -1.70 -16.02 -1.99
CA GLU A 262 -2.48 -17.27 -2.02
C GLU A 262 -1.63 -18.49 -1.63
N LYS A 263 -0.35 -18.51 -2.05
CA LYS A 263 0.59 -19.54 -1.59
C LYS A 263 0.72 -19.51 -0.07
N TYR A 264 0.90 -18.34 0.53
CA TYR A 264 0.97 -18.18 1.98
C TYR A 264 -0.34 -18.54 2.67
N ARG A 265 -1.50 -18.19 2.10
CA ARG A 265 -2.81 -18.61 2.63
C ARG A 265 -2.89 -20.12 2.78
N LYS A 266 -2.53 -20.87 1.74
CA LYS A 266 -2.57 -22.35 1.73
C LYS A 266 -1.51 -22.97 2.65
N GLU A 267 -0.27 -22.48 2.59
CA GLU A 267 0.86 -23.07 3.32
C GLU A 267 0.71 -22.92 4.85
N TYR A 268 0.14 -21.79 5.30
CA TYR A 268 0.01 -21.47 6.72
C TYR A 268 -1.44 -21.53 7.25
N ASN A 269 -2.36 -21.99 6.40
CA ASN A 269 -3.80 -22.11 6.68
C ASN A 269 -4.37 -20.83 7.31
N PHE A 270 -4.17 -19.70 6.63
CA PHE A 270 -4.78 -18.44 7.00
C PHE A 270 -6.23 -18.39 6.55
N THR A 271 -7.09 -17.84 7.38
CA THR A 271 -8.47 -17.48 7.00
C THR A 271 -8.49 -16.19 6.20
N ASP A 272 -9.53 -15.96 5.40
CA ASP A 272 -9.66 -14.71 4.63
C ASP A 272 -9.75 -13.50 5.57
N ASP A 273 -10.41 -13.63 6.73
CA ASP A 273 -10.47 -12.60 7.78
C ASP A 273 -9.10 -12.30 8.40
N GLU A 274 -8.20 -13.28 8.44
CA GLU A 274 -6.82 -13.05 8.87
C GLU A 274 -6.00 -12.29 7.82
N LEU A 275 -6.39 -12.30 6.54
CA LEU A 275 -5.62 -11.65 5.48
C LEU A 275 -6.17 -10.26 5.11
N ASP A 276 -7.47 -10.04 5.29
CA ASP A 276 -8.14 -8.78 4.97
C ASP A 276 -8.19 -7.86 6.21
N ILE A 277 -7.48 -6.74 6.12
CA ILE A 277 -7.39 -5.76 7.23
C ILE A 277 -8.69 -4.92 7.36
N PHE A 278 -9.55 -4.88 6.33
CA PHE A 278 -10.61 -3.87 6.22
C PHE A 278 -12.06 -4.31 6.53
N LYS A 279 -12.34 -5.58 6.83
CA LYS A 279 -13.72 -5.97 7.22
C LYS A 279 -14.09 -5.64 8.67
N VAL A 280 -13.12 -5.41 9.55
CA VAL A 280 -13.38 -5.32 11.00
C VAL A 280 -13.66 -3.89 11.51
N SER A 281 -13.31 -2.82 10.78
CA SER A 281 -13.45 -1.44 11.29
C SER A 281 -14.57 -0.59 10.70
N LEU A 282 -15.30 -1.07 9.68
CA LEU A 282 -16.43 -0.32 9.09
C LEU A 282 -17.82 -0.81 9.56
N TRP A 283 -17.88 -1.85 10.40
CA TRP A 283 -19.14 -2.42 10.92
C TRP A 283 -19.28 -2.38 12.45
N GLN A 284 -18.49 -1.56 13.15
CA GLN A 284 -18.63 -1.33 14.59
C GLN A 284 -19.10 0.08 14.99
N ASN A 285 -19.43 0.94 14.02
CA ASN A 285 -20.10 2.23 14.27
C ASN A 285 -21.38 2.38 13.41
N GLY A 286 -22.25 1.37 13.48
CA GLY A 286 -23.65 1.45 13.05
C GLY A 286 -24.55 1.44 14.27
#